data_AF-A0A4Z1CES5-F1
#
_entry.id   AF-A0A4Z1CES5-F1
#
_cell.length_a   1.000
_cell.length_b   1.000
_cell.length_c   1.000
_cell.angle_alpha   90.00
_cell.angle_beta   90.00
_cell.angle_gamma   90.00
#
_symmetry.space_group_name_H-M   'P 1'
#
loop_
_entity.id
_entity.type
_entity.pdbx_description
1 polymer ?
#
loop_
_entity_poly.entity_id
_entity_poly.type
_entity_poly.pdbx_seq_one_letter_code
_entity_poly.pdbx_strand_id
1 'polypeptide(L)'
;MFEPVLTTQTQVEDAWRTLMGPWSFGGHSVWMMLVVGDRPLPQLTEISECEDPPDAAHVEGLAEILLMLDRDVAPGLHVAFLRSRPGRSTITETDRAWARSLYASARRAGVPCAVVHLATRGDIRPIPADVVGIR
;
A
#
# COMPACT_ATOMS: atom_id res chain seq x y z
N MET A 1 8.76 -21.21 -4.46
CA MET A 1 8.69 -20.14 -3.45
C MET A 1 8.38 -18.85 -4.21
N PHE A 2 7.46 -18.01 -3.73
CA PHE A 2 7.14 -16.75 -4.40
C PHE A 2 8.22 -15.71 -4.04
N GLU A 3 9.08 -15.38 -4.99
CA GLU A 3 10.26 -14.55 -4.79
C GLU A 3 10.38 -13.48 -5.90
N PRO A 4 9.44 -12.52 -5.96
CA PRO A 4 9.43 -11.53 -7.01
C PRO A 4 10.57 -10.53 -6.84
N VAL A 5 11.01 -9.95 -7.96
CA VAL A 5 11.88 -8.76 -8.00
C VAL A 5 10.98 -7.55 -8.22
N LEU A 6 11.05 -6.55 -7.32
CA LEU A 6 10.15 -5.41 -7.24
C LEU A 6 10.89 -4.10 -7.51
N THR A 7 11.27 -3.87 -8.76
CA THR A 7 11.98 -2.65 -9.20
C THR A 7 11.12 -1.71 -10.03
N THR A 8 9.93 -2.15 -10.42
CA THR A 8 9.02 -1.42 -11.30
C THR A 8 7.59 -1.49 -10.77
N GLN A 9 6.76 -0.52 -11.19
CA GLN A 9 5.33 -0.52 -10.85
C GLN A 9 4.63 -1.81 -11.29
N THR A 10 4.90 -2.29 -12.51
CA THR A 10 4.27 -3.50 -13.05
C THR A 10 4.60 -4.73 -12.20
N GLN A 11 5.85 -4.86 -11.73
CA GLN A 11 6.24 -5.95 -10.84
C GLN A 11 5.51 -5.91 -9.49
N VAL A 12 5.28 -4.72 -8.94
CA VAL A 12 4.47 -4.55 -7.72
C VAL A 12 3.02 -4.95 -7.98
N GLU A 13 2.44 -4.56 -9.12
CA GLU A 13 1.09 -4.96 -9.50
C GLU A 13 0.96 -6.48 -9.67
N ASP A 14 1.91 -7.12 -10.37
CA ASP A 14 1.95 -8.58 -10.55
C ASP A 14 2.08 -9.31 -9.22
N ALA A 15 2.86 -8.77 -8.29
CA ALA A 15 2.97 -9.31 -6.95
C ALA A 15 1.66 -9.22 -6.19
N TRP A 16 0.96 -8.08 -6.29
CA TRP A 16 -0.37 -7.95 -5.72
C TRP A 16 -1.39 -8.91 -6.33
N ARG A 17 -1.39 -9.07 -7.66
CA ARG A 17 -2.27 -10.03 -8.35
C ARG A 17 -2.03 -11.46 -7.88
N THR A 18 -0.76 -11.81 -7.64
CA THR A 18 -0.39 -13.13 -7.12
C THR A 18 -0.84 -13.33 -5.68
N LEU A 19 -0.65 -12.33 -4.81
CA LEU A 19 -0.97 -12.42 -3.39
C LEU A 19 -2.47 -12.33 -3.09
N MET A 20 -3.20 -11.52 -3.86
CA MET A 20 -4.63 -11.24 -3.61
C MET A 20 -5.57 -12.14 -4.42
N GLY A 21 -5.04 -12.91 -5.38
CA GLY A 21 -5.81 -13.79 -6.25
C GLY A 21 -7.02 -13.11 -6.94
N PRO A 22 -7.97 -13.88 -7.49
CA PRO A 22 -9.23 -13.34 -8.04
C PRO A 22 -10.27 -13.05 -6.94
N TRP A 23 -9.85 -12.77 -5.71
CA TRP A 23 -10.73 -12.79 -4.55
C TRP A 23 -11.69 -11.60 -4.51
N SER A 24 -12.84 -11.82 -3.87
CA SER A 24 -13.73 -10.74 -3.45
C SER A 24 -13.45 -10.41 -2.00
N PHE A 25 -13.19 -9.14 -1.72
CA PHE A 25 -12.94 -8.67 -0.35
C PHE A 25 -14.28 -8.47 0.38
N GLY A 26 -14.39 -9.08 1.56
CA GLY A 26 -15.58 -8.98 2.42
C GLY A 26 -15.63 -7.70 3.28
N GLY A 27 -14.51 -6.98 3.39
CA GLY A 27 -14.38 -5.75 4.17
C GLY A 27 -13.33 -4.81 3.58
N HIS A 28 -13.09 -3.72 4.29
CA HIS A 28 -12.11 -2.70 3.91
C HIS A 28 -10.81 -2.88 4.68
N SER A 29 -9.70 -3.05 3.95
CA SER A 29 -8.37 -3.22 4.57
C SER A 29 -7.30 -2.48 3.78
N VAL A 30 -6.22 -2.09 4.46
CA VAL A 30 -4.96 -1.70 3.83
C VAL A 30 -3.94 -2.80 4.04
N TRP A 31 -3.30 -3.21 2.97
CA TRP A 31 -2.22 -4.18 2.95
C TRP A 31 -0.90 -3.45 2.76
N MET A 32 0.11 -3.86 3.52
CA MET A 32 1.44 -3.28 3.51
C MET A 32 2.48 -4.36 3.26
N MET A 33 3.32 -4.13 2.26
CA MET A 33 4.48 -4.93 1.94
C MET A 33 5.73 -4.07 2.11
N LEU A 34 6.69 -4.57 2.88
CA LEU A 34 8.01 -3.96 3.03
C LEU A 34 8.97 -4.61 2.05
N VAL A 35 9.80 -3.81 1.40
CA VAL A 35 10.72 -4.27 0.37
C VAL A 35 12.12 -3.74 0.69
N VAL A 36 13.12 -4.61 0.69
CA VAL A 36 14.52 -4.27 0.95
C VAL A 36 15.34 -4.62 -0.28
N GLY A 37 16.08 -3.65 -0.81
CA GLY A 37 16.68 -3.78 -2.13
C GLY A 37 15.59 -3.95 -3.19
N ASP A 38 15.52 -5.12 -3.82
CA ASP A 38 14.54 -5.46 -4.84
C ASP A 38 13.60 -6.60 -4.44
N ARG A 39 13.60 -7.03 -3.15
CA ARG A 39 12.84 -8.19 -2.68
C ARG A 39 11.87 -7.83 -1.57
N PRO A 40 10.62 -8.32 -1.62
CA PRO A 40 9.71 -8.15 -0.50
C PRO A 40 10.15 -9.00 0.69
N LEU A 41 9.93 -8.48 1.89
CA LEU A 41 10.00 -9.30 3.09
C LEU A 41 8.84 -10.32 3.10
N PRO A 42 9.01 -11.51 3.69
CA PRO A 42 7.97 -12.54 3.68
C PRO A 42 6.67 -12.14 4.38
N GLN A 43 6.72 -11.14 5.26
CA GLN A 43 5.57 -10.68 6.02
C GLN A 43 4.74 -9.69 5.21
N LEU A 44 3.46 -10.05 4.99
CA LEU A 44 2.43 -9.14 4.51
C LEU A 44 1.58 -8.69 5.69
N THR A 45 1.49 -7.38 5.93
CA THR A 45 0.73 -6.82 7.05
C THR A 45 -0.63 -6.33 6.56
N GLU A 46 -1.71 -6.75 7.23
CA GLU A 46 -3.06 -6.24 7.04
C GLU A 46 -3.42 -5.25 8.16
N ILE A 47 -3.99 -4.12 7.77
CA ILE A 47 -4.68 -3.18 8.64
C ILE A 47 -6.16 -3.25 8.25
N SER A 48 -6.97 -3.85 9.09
CA SER A 48 -8.41 -4.03 8.85
C SER A 48 -9.21 -2.77 9.21
N GLU A 49 -10.53 -2.81 9.03
CA GLU A 49 -11.47 -1.74 9.44
C GLU A 49 -11.18 -0.38 8.78
N CYS A 50 -10.70 -0.39 7.54
CA CYS A 50 -10.26 0.79 6.79
C CYS A 50 -11.37 1.39 5.90
N GLU A 51 -12.58 1.52 6.44
CA GLU A 51 -13.75 2.05 5.71
C GLU A 51 -13.54 3.53 5.37
N ASP A 52 -13.32 4.35 6.40
CA ASP A 52 -13.09 5.79 6.30
C ASP A 52 -11.60 6.14 6.24
N PRO A 53 -11.19 7.19 5.52
CA PRO A 53 -9.79 7.59 5.44
C PRO A 53 -9.22 7.95 6.84
N PRO A 54 -7.94 7.67 7.08
CA PRO A 54 -7.32 7.90 8.37
C PRO A 54 -7.19 9.41 8.59
N ASP A 55 -7.42 9.84 9.83
CA ASP A 55 -7.18 11.22 10.24
C ASP A 55 -5.67 11.52 10.38
N ALA A 56 -5.35 12.77 10.75
CA ALA A 56 -3.97 13.20 10.89
C ALA A 56 -3.17 12.42 11.95
N ALA A 57 -3.81 11.97 13.04
CA ALA A 57 -3.13 11.23 14.10
C ALA A 57 -2.78 9.81 13.62
N HIS A 58 -3.69 9.15 12.90
CA HIS A 58 -3.42 7.85 12.29
C HIS A 58 -2.32 7.93 11.21
N VAL A 59 -2.30 9.01 10.42
CA VAL A 59 -1.23 9.24 9.43
C VAL A 59 0.14 9.39 10.10
N GLU A 60 0.20 10.12 11.22
CA GLU A 60 1.42 10.31 12.00
C GLU A 60 1.89 9.00 12.63
N GLY A 61 0.99 8.25 13.27
CA GLY A 61 1.32 6.95 13.88
C GLY A 61 1.85 5.94 12.85
N LEU A 62 1.26 5.89 11.65
CA LEU A 62 1.80 5.04 10.57
C LEU A 62 3.18 5.53 10.11
N ALA A 63 3.42 6.84 10.05
CA ALA A 63 4.73 7.38 9.70
C ALA A 63 5.80 7.02 10.74
N GLU A 64 5.47 7.09 12.04
CA GLU A 64 6.37 6.69 13.12
C GLU A 64 6.72 5.19 13.04
N ILE A 65 5.74 4.34 12.73
CA ILE A 65 5.96 2.90 12.52
C ILE A 65 6.90 2.67 11.34
N LEU A 66 6.67 3.30 10.19
CA LEU A 66 7.52 3.16 9.02
C LEU A 66 8.96 3.63 9.28
N LEU A 67 9.11 4.75 10.00
CA LEU A 67 10.42 5.27 10.39
C LEU A 67 11.17 4.32 11.32
N MET A 68 10.49 3.75 12.30
CA MET A 68 11.08 2.76 13.21
C MET A 68 11.50 1.50 12.45
N LEU A 69 10.65 1.00 11.54
CA LEU A 69 10.97 -0.15 10.71
C LEU A 69 12.20 0.09 9.85
N ASP A 70 12.30 1.27 9.21
CA ASP A 70 13.48 1.63 8.41
C ASP A 70 14.73 1.75 9.30
N ARG A 71 14.65 2.40 10.46
CA ARG A 71 15.85 2.59 11.30
C ARG A 71 16.34 1.32 11.97
N ASP A 72 15.44 0.53 12.53
CA ASP A 72 15.78 -0.46 13.54
C ASP A 72 15.62 -1.90 13.05
N VAL A 73 14.84 -2.13 11.97
CA VAL A 73 14.49 -3.48 11.51
C VAL A 73 15.04 -3.78 10.12
N ALA A 74 14.81 -2.88 9.16
CA ALA A 74 15.14 -3.08 7.75
C ALA A 74 15.61 -1.76 7.10
N PRO A 75 16.87 -1.35 7.33
CA PRO A 75 17.42 -0.12 6.76
C PRO A 75 17.38 -0.06 5.24
N GLY A 76 16.88 1.06 4.72
CA GLY A 76 16.72 1.31 3.30
C GLY A 76 15.50 0.63 2.71
N LEU A 77 14.47 0.37 3.52
CA LEU A 77 13.24 -0.21 3.02
C LEU A 77 12.49 0.77 2.14
N HIS A 78 11.68 0.24 1.24
CA HIS A 78 10.59 0.96 0.63
C HIS A 78 9.29 0.19 0.86
N VAL A 79 8.17 0.91 0.77
CA VAL A 79 6.84 0.37 1.10
C VAL A 79 5.95 0.31 -0.13
N ALA A 80 5.19 -0.77 -0.26
CA ALA A 80 4.08 -0.88 -1.19
C ALA A 80 2.78 -1.05 -0.41
N PHE A 81 1.79 -0.19 -0.71
CA PHE A 81 0.46 -0.27 -0.12
C PHE A 81 -0.59 -0.72 -1.14
N LEU A 82 -1.59 -1.45 -0.65
CA LEU A 82 -2.78 -1.80 -1.40
C LEU A 82 -4.01 -1.63 -0.52
N ARG A 83 -4.96 -0.78 -0.93
CA ARG A 83 -6.29 -0.74 -0.32
C ARG A 83 -7.15 -1.82 -0.95
N SER A 84 -7.85 -2.59 -0.14
CA SER A 84 -8.86 -3.55 -0.57
C SER A 84 -10.24 -3.13 -0.06
N ARG A 85 -11.29 -3.34 -0.86
CA ARG A 85 -12.67 -3.13 -0.45
C ARG A 85 -13.68 -3.92 -1.29
N PRO A 86 -14.91 -4.12 -0.81
CA PRO A 86 -15.99 -4.69 -1.61
C PRO A 86 -16.39 -3.77 -2.79
N GLY A 87 -17.10 -4.36 -3.74
CA GLY A 87 -17.74 -3.63 -4.84
C GLY A 87 -16.91 -3.55 -6.13
N ARG A 88 -17.24 -2.54 -6.96
CA ARG A 88 -16.67 -2.35 -8.30
C ARG A 88 -15.29 -1.68 -8.26
N SER A 89 -14.53 -1.89 -9.32
CA SER A 89 -13.16 -1.38 -9.49
C SER A 89 -13.02 0.10 -9.84
N THR A 90 -14.13 0.82 -9.95
CA THR A 90 -14.11 2.28 -10.09
C THR A 90 -13.46 2.92 -8.87
N ILE A 91 -12.39 3.67 -9.07
CA ILE A 91 -11.71 4.45 -8.03
C ILE A 91 -12.64 5.57 -7.56
N THR A 92 -12.97 5.56 -6.28
CA THR A 92 -13.84 6.54 -5.61
C THR A 92 -13.02 7.66 -4.95
N GLU A 93 -13.68 8.72 -4.48
CA GLU A 93 -12.99 9.78 -3.72
C GLU A 93 -12.43 9.26 -2.39
N THR A 94 -13.11 8.31 -1.74
CA THR A 94 -12.61 7.63 -0.54
C THR A 94 -11.32 6.85 -0.83
N ASP A 95 -11.24 6.18 -1.99
CA ASP A 95 -10.00 5.49 -2.41
C ASP A 95 -8.85 6.49 -2.61
N ARG A 96 -9.14 7.65 -3.22
CA ARG A 96 -8.16 8.73 -3.41
C ARG A 96 -7.71 9.31 -2.08
N ALA A 97 -8.63 9.53 -1.14
CA ALA A 97 -8.33 10.03 0.20
C ALA A 97 -7.41 9.06 0.97
N TRP A 98 -7.70 7.76 0.93
CA TRP A 98 -6.80 6.74 1.47
C TRP A 98 -5.42 6.77 0.83
N ALA A 99 -5.33 6.80 -0.50
CA ALA A 99 -4.06 6.87 -1.20
C ALA A 99 -3.25 8.12 -0.80
N ARG A 100 -3.89 9.30 -0.69
CA ARG A 100 -3.24 10.52 -0.18
C ARG A 100 -2.65 10.32 1.20
N SER A 101 -3.41 9.73 2.12
CA SER A 101 -2.95 9.48 3.49
C SER A 101 -1.76 8.51 3.53
N LEU A 102 -1.80 7.43 2.76
CA LEU A 102 -0.72 6.44 2.70
C LEU A 102 0.57 7.04 2.12
N TYR A 103 0.47 7.80 1.03
CA TYR A 103 1.60 8.56 0.50
C TYR A 103 2.13 9.59 1.51
N ALA A 104 1.23 10.25 2.24
CA ALA A 104 1.62 11.25 3.24
C ALA A 104 2.34 10.62 4.45
N SER A 105 1.96 9.41 4.88
CA SER A 105 2.66 8.67 5.93
C SER A 105 4.06 8.27 5.49
N ALA A 106 4.20 7.65 4.31
CA ALA A 106 5.52 7.26 3.79
C ALA A 106 6.46 8.48 3.60
N ARG A 107 5.92 9.58 3.05
CA ARG A 107 6.69 10.82 2.87
C ARG A 107 7.15 11.40 4.20
N ARG A 108 6.29 11.41 5.24
CA ARG A 108 6.67 11.87 6.59
C ARG A 108 7.77 11.02 7.20
N ALA A 109 7.72 9.72 6.99
CA ALA A 109 8.76 8.78 7.45
C ALA A 109 10.07 8.89 6.66
N GLY A 110 10.09 9.58 5.50
CA GLY A 110 11.23 9.60 4.60
C GLY A 110 11.44 8.26 3.86
N VAL A 111 10.43 7.38 3.87
CA VAL A 111 10.47 6.06 3.25
C VAL A 111 9.93 6.14 1.82
N PRO A 112 10.64 5.62 0.81
CA PRO A 112 10.13 5.56 -0.55
C PRO A 112 8.84 4.72 -0.62
N CYS A 113 7.84 5.22 -1.35
CA CYS A 113 6.56 4.55 -1.53
C CYS A 113 6.38 4.17 -3.00
N ALA A 114 6.12 2.89 -3.27
CA ALA A 114 5.64 2.45 -4.56
C ALA A 114 4.25 3.05 -4.86
N VAL A 115 3.77 2.89 -6.09
CA VAL A 115 2.40 3.28 -6.43
C VAL A 115 1.40 2.56 -5.52
N VAL A 116 0.47 3.29 -4.92
CA VAL A 116 -0.61 2.71 -4.11
C VAL A 116 -1.57 2.00 -5.06
N HIS A 117 -2.00 0.80 -4.69
CA HIS A 117 -2.97 0.04 -5.49
C HIS A 117 -4.33 -0.05 -4.80
N LEU A 118 -5.38 -0.21 -5.59
CA LEU A 118 -6.72 -0.56 -5.15
C LEU A 118 -7.05 -1.96 -5.65
N ALA A 119 -7.35 -2.88 -4.74
CA ALA A 119 -7.95 -4.16 -5.05
C ALA A 119 -9.45 -4.14 -4.79
N THR A 120 -10.20 -4.61 -5.77
CA THR A 120 -11.64 -4.88 -5.66
C THR A 120 -11.90 -6.25 -6.29
N ARG A 121 -13.16 -6.66 -6.37
CA ARG A 121 -13.49 -7.97 -6.95
C ARG A 121 -12.93 -8.11 -8.38
N GLY A 122 -11.93 -8.99 -8.53
CA GLY A 122 -11.35 -9.38 -9.81
C GLY A 122 -10.49 -8.32 -10.50
N ASP A 123 -10.13 -7.23 -9.82
CA ASP A 123 -9.37 -6.13 -10.43
C ASP A 123 -8.42 -5.47 -9.43
N ILE A 124 -7.22 -5.13 -9.90
CA ILE A 124 -6.20 -4.37 -9.18
C ILE A 124 -5.83 -3.17 -10.04
N ARG A 125 -5.95 -1.97 -9.47
CA ARG A 125 -5.74 -0.70 -10.18
C ARG A 125 -4.70 0.15 -9.47
N PRO A 126 -3.74 0.74 -10.18
CA PRO A 126 -2.85 1.73 -9.58
C PRO A 126 -3.61 3.03 -9.29
N ILE A 127 -3.23 3.70 -8.20
CA ILE A 127 -3.59 5.08 -7.85
C ILE A 127 -2.28 5.86 -7.71
N PRO A 128 -1.74 6.42 -8.81
CA PRO A 128 -0.52 7.21 -8.79
C PRO A 128 -0.58 8.44 -7.86
N ALA A 129 0.58 8.91 -7.40
CA ALA A 129 0.66 10.07 -6.48
C ALA A 129 0.16 11.37 -7.13
N ASP A 130 0.47 11.59 -8.40
CA ASP A 130 0.08 12.77 -9.17
C ASP A 130 -1.45 12.88 -9.37
N VAL A 131 -2.14 11.75 -9.57
CA VAL A 131 -3.61 11.72 -9.69
C VAL A 131 -4.34 12.00 -8.38
N VAL A 132 -3.61 12.04 -7.26
CA VAL A 132 -4.14 12.44 -5.95
C VAL A 132 -3.51 13.72 -5.40
N GLY A 133 -2.79 14.47 -6.24
CA GLY A 133 -2.24 15.78 -5.90
C GLY A 133 -1.00 15.74 -5.00
N ILE A 134 -0.32 14.60 -4.92
CA ILE A 134 0.98 14.45 -4.25
C ILE A 134 2.08 14.46 -5.32
N ARG A 135 3.10 15.31 -5.13
CA ARG A 135 4.29 15.37 -5.98
C ARG A 135 5.52 14.96 -5.18
#